data_AF-W4Q656-F1
#
_entry.id   AF-W4Q656-F1
#
_cell.length_a   1.000
_cell.length_b   1.000
_cell.length_c   1.000
_cell.angle_alpha   90.00
_cell.angle_beta   90.00
_cell.angle_gamma   90.00
#
_symmetry.space_group_name_H-M   'P 1'
#
loop_
_entity.id
_entity.type
_entity.pdbx_description
1 polymer ?
#
loop_
_entity_poly.entity_id
_entity_poly.type
_entity_poly.pdbx_seq_one_letter_code
_entity_poly.pdbx_strand_id
1 'polypeptide(L)'
;MTLVEEGKVIGKMELELFGSLSTKSMEGVMEEEKKFVALLRERGYKYEDPIYSLGFFSSTHLPYIRITQRGIYDVKKKTVLFPAIMR
;
A
#
# COMPACT_ATOMS: atom_id res chain seq x y z
N MET A 1 -5.86 6.57 0.57
CA MET A 1 -5.13 5.73 1.55
C MET A 1 -5.53 6.14 2.97
N THR A 2 -5.58 5.19 3.90
CA THR A 2 -6.04 5.43 5.29
C THR A 2 -5.15 4.70 6.28
N LEU A 3 -4.75 5.39 7.34
CA LEU A 3 -4.04 4.83 8.48
C LEU A 3 -5.03 4.60 9.62
N VAL A 4 -5.04 3.39 10.15
CA VAL A 4 -5.95 2.96 11.21
C VAL A 4 -5.15 2.44 12.40
N GLU A 5 -5.48 2.91 13.59
CA GLU A 5 -4.90 2.47 14.86
C GLU A 5 -6.04 2.21 15.85
N GLU A 6 -6.05 1.03 16.47
CA GLU A 6 -7.09 0.61 17.42
C GLU A 6 -8.53 0.82 16.89
N GLY A 7 -8.75 0.54 15.60
CA GLY A 7 -10.04 0.71 14.95
C GLY A 7 -10.44 2.16 14.62
N LYS A 8 -9.57 3.13 14.92
CA LYS A 8 -9.80 4.55 14.62
C LYS A 8 -8.97 4.98 13.41
N VAL A 9 -9.59 5.75 12.52
CA VAL A 9 -8.88 6.41 11.43
C VAL A 9 -8.12 7.61 12.00
N ILE A 10 -6.79 7.55 11.96
CA ILE A 10 -5.90 8.57 12.52
C ILE A 10 -5.18 9.39 11.44
N GLY A 11 -5.23 8.94 10.19
CA GLY A 11 -4.65 9.63 9.05
C GLY A 11 -5.31 9.20 7.75
N LYS A 12 -5.42 10.13 6.80
CA LYS A 12 -5.99 9.88 5.47
C LYS A 12 -5.26 10.71 4.43
N MET A 13 -5.06 10.13 3.26
CA MET A 13 -4.65 10.81 2.04
C MET A 13 -5.69 10.48 0.97
N GLU A 14 -6.32 11.50 0.40
CA GLU A 14 -7.44 11.31 -0.53
C GLU A 14 -6.93 11.14 -1.95
N LEU A 15 -7.31 10.01 -2.56
CA LEU A 15 -6.94 9.64 -3.93
C LEU A 15 -8.24 9.35 -4.69
N GLU A 16 -9.00 10.40 -4.98
CA GLU A 16 -10.36 10.32 -5.52
C GLU A 16 -10.41 9.70 -6.92
N LEU A 17 -9.32 9.80 -7.68
CA LEU A 17 -9.21 9.32 -9.05
C LEU A 17 -8.61 7.90 -9.04
N PHE A 18 -9.48 6.90 -9.27
CA PHE A 18 -9.11 5.48 -9.36
C PHE A 18 -8.39 4.91 -8.12
N GLY A 19 -8.42 5.60 -6.98
CA GLY A 19 -7.69 5.21 -5.79
C GLY A 19 -6.18 5.40 -5.89
N SER A 20 -5.69 6.07 -6.94
CA SER A 20 -4.25 6.25 -7.21
C SER A 20 -3.83 7.70 -7.39
N LEU A 21 -4.76 8.59 -7.77
CA LEU A 21 -4.48 10.00 -8.03
C LEU A 21 -5.43 10.90 -7.22
N SER A 22 -4.98 12.10 -6.88
CA SER A 22 -5.77 13.11 -6.17
C SER A 22 -6.27 14.19 -7.14
N THR A 23 -7.39 14.82 -6.81
CA THR A 23 -7.87 16.04 -7.49
C THR A 23 -7.24 17.33 -6.95
N LYS A 24 -6.40 17.25 -5.92
CA LYS A 24 -5.73 18.41 -5.30
C LYS A 24 -4.57 18.92 -6.17
N SER A 25 -4.12 20.16 -5.91
CA SER A 25 -2.87 20.66 -6.50
C SER A 25 -1.68 19.87 -5.98
N MET A 26 -0.54 19.96 -6.67
CA MET A 26 0.69 19.28 -6.24
C MET A 26 1.07 19.68 -4.80
N GLU A 27 0.99 20.96 -4.48
CA GLU A 27 1.29 21.48 -3.14
C GLU A 27 0.36 20.88 -2.08
N GLY A 28 -0.93 20.78 -2.39
CA GLY A 28 -1.91 20.15 -1.50
C GLY A 28 -1.62 18.66 -1.27
N VAL A 29 -1.25 17.93 -2.33
CA VAL A 29 -0.85 16.52 -2.22
C VAL A 29 0.42 16.38 -1.38
N MET A 30 1.41 17.24 -1.57
CA MET A 30 2.66 17.23 -0.80
C MET A 30 2.43 17.51 0.69
N GLU A 31 1.52 18.41 1.04
CA GLU A 31 1.19 18.67 2.45
C GLU A 31 0.51 17.48 3.12
N GLU A 32 -0.42 16.81 2.42
CA GLU A 32 -1.10 15.62 2.95
C GLU A 32 -0.15 14.43 3.08
N GLU A 33 0.69 14.22 2.08
CA GLU A 33 1.71 13.16 2.09
C GLU A 33 2.65 13.32 3.28
N LYS A 34 3.19 14.53 3.51
CA LYS A 34 4.08 14.80 4.66
C LYS A 34 3.42 14.50 6.00
N LYS A 35 2.16 14.92 6.18
CA LYS A 35 1.38 14.64 7.40
C LYS A 35 1.16 13.13 7.57
N PHE A 36 0.80 12.43 6.50
CA PHE A 36 0.55 10.99 6.52
C PHE A 36 1.82 10.19 6.85
N VAL A 37 2.96 10.54 6.23
CA VAL A 37 4.25 9.90 6.50
C VAL A 37 4.76 10.20 7.90
N ALA A 38 4.56 11.40 8.42
CA ALA A 38 4.91 11.73 9.80
C ALA A 38 4.18 10.80 10.79
N LEU A 39 2.87 10.61 10.63
CA LEU A 39 2.06 9.71 11.47
C LEU A 39 2.56 8.26 11.44
N LEU A 40 3.02 7.79 10.28
CA LEU A 40 3.61 6.46 10.12
C LEU A 40 4.97 6.35 10.83
N ARG A 41 5.83 7.37 10.68
CA ARG A 41 7.16 7.40 11.30
C ARG A 41 7.07 7.45 12.83
N GLU A 42 6.14 8.21 13.37
CA GLU A 42 5.82 8.23 14.82
C GLU A 42 5.46 6.84 15.35
N ARG A 43 4.89 5.98 14.50
CA ARG A 43 4.52 4.58 14.81
C ARG A 43 5.60 3.56 14.47
N GLY A 44 6.80 4.02 14.14
CA GLY A 44 7.95 3.16 13.88
C GLY A 44 8.07 2.66 12.45
N TYR A 45 7.33 3.21 11.48
CA TYR A 45 7.58 2.95 10.06
C TYR A 45 8.91 3.59 9.64
N LYS A 46 9.84 2.76 9.13
CA LYS A 46 11.24 3.19 8.91
C LYS A 46 11.58 3.49 7.45
N TYR A 47 10.74 3.08 6.51
CA TYR A 47 11.04 3.22 5.08
C TYR A 47 10.60 4.59 4.57
N GLU A 48 11.21 5.02 3.47
CA GLU A 48 10.95 6.35 2.90
C GLU A 48 9.56 6.46 2.28
N ASP A 49 9.11 5.42 1.59
CA ASP A 49 7.84 5.44 0.85
C ASP A 49 6.90 4.32 1.31
N PRO A 50 5.81 4.64 2.04
CA PRO A 50 4.81 3.64 2.46
C PRO A 50 3.96 3.09 1.31
N ILE A 51 3.76 3.86 0.25
CA ILE A 51 2.94 3.46 -0.89
C ILE A 51 3.66 2.35 -1.67
N TYR A 52 4.96 2.51 -1.95
CA TYR A 52 5.74 1.49 -2.64
C TYR A 52 5.85 0.19 -1.85
N SER A 53 6.00 0.26 -0.53
CA SER A 53 6.07 -0.96 0.28
C SER A 53 4.81 -1.82 0.15
N LEU A 54 3.62 -1.21 0.09
CA LEU A 54 2.37 -1.93 -0.16
C LEU A 54 2.25 -2.40 -1.62
N GLY A 55 2.59 -1.53 -2.58
CA GLY A 55 2.50 -1.85 -4.01
C GLY A 55 3.39 -3.01 -4.45
N PHE A 56 4.56 -3.16 -3.82
CA PHE A 56 5.49 -4.25 -4.16
C PHE A 56 5.01 -5.64 -3.74
N PHE A 57 4.10 -5.75 -2.78
CA PHE A 57 3.56 -7.04 -2.38
C PHE A 57 2.85 -7.76 -3.52
N SER A 58 2.08 -7.05 -4.36
CA SER A 58 1.34 -7.61 -5.49
C SER A 58 2.03 -7.50 -6.85
N SER A 59 3.24 -6.94 -6.89
CA SER A 59 3.94 -6.63 -8.14
C SER A 59 4.55 -7.88 -8.79
N THR A 60 3.80 -8.51 -9.70
CA THR A 60 4.19 -9.76 -10.40
C THR A 60 5.25 -9.59 -11.48
N HIS A 61 5.64 -8.35 -11.80
CA HIS A 61 6.77 -8.06 -12.68
C HIS A 61 8.13 -8.20 -11.95
N LEU A 62 8.12 -8.30 -10.63
CA LEU A 62 9.30 -8.54 -9.81
C LEU A 62 9.41 -10.03 -9.43
N PRO A 63 10.62 -10.59 -9.24
CA PRO A 63 10.82 -12.02 -9.03
C PRO A 63 10.36 -12.51 -7.65
N TYR A 64 10.22 -13.83 -7.52
CA TYR A 64 9.88 -14.57 -6.28
C TYR A 64 8.40 -14.46 -5.85
N ILE A 65 8.15 -14.57 -4.55
CA ILE A 65 6.82 -14.72 -3.96
C ILE A 65 6.10 -13.37 -3.84
N ARG A 66 4.85 -13.31 -4.27
CA ARG A 66 3.98 -12.11 -4.22
C ARG A 66 2.64 -12.43 -3.58
N ILE A 67 2.05 -11.44 -2.93
CA ILE A 67 0.69 -11.50 -2.38
C ILE A 67 -0.23 -10.86 -3.42
N THR A 68 -1.11 -11.66 -4.02
CA THR A 68 -2.04 -11.22 -5.06
C THR A 68 -3.48 -11.48 -4.64
N GLN A 69 -4.44 -10.94 -5.38
CA GLN A 69 -5.86 -11.25 -5.17
C GLN A 69 -6.19 -12.75 -5.37
N ARG A 70 -5.34 -13.50 -6.10
CA ARG A 70 -5.48 -14.96 -6.27
C ARG A 70 -4.89 -15.75 -5.11
N GLY A 71 -4.07 -15.12 -4.27
CA GLY A 71 -3.34 -15.73 -3.17
C GLY A 71 -1.83 -15.50 -3.24
N ILE A 72 -1.08 -16.35 -2.55
CA ILE A 72 0.39 -16.33 -2.54
C ILE A 72 0.89 -16.92 -3.86
N TYR A 73 1.53 -16.11 -4.69
CA TYR A 73 1.93 -16.45 -6.06
C TYR A 73 3.46 -16.53 -6.19
N ASP A 74 3.99 -17.61 -6.75
CA ASP A 74 5.39 -17.73 -7.15
C ASP A 74 5.54 -17.30 -8.62
N VAL A 75 6.16 -16.13 -8.82
CA VAL A 75 6.33 -15.51 -10.14
C VAL A 75 7.19 -16.38 -11.06
N LYS A 76 8.25 -17.00 -10.53
CA LYS A 76 9.18 -17.80 -11.35
C LYS A 76 8.55 -19.11 -11.81
N LYS A 77 7.76 -19.75 -10.94
CA LYS A 77 7.04 -21.00 -11.24
C LYS A 77 5.67 -20.79 -11.89
N LYS A 78 5.20 -19.55 -11.97
CA LYS A 78 3.88 -19.16 -12.49
C LYS A 78 2.72 -19.93 -11.84
N THR A 79 2.82 -20.16 -10.53
CA THR A 79 1.83 -20.95 -9.77
C THR A 79 1.37 -20.25 -8.50
N VAL A 80 0.15 -20.54 -8.07
CA VAL A 80 -0.40 -20.09 -6.79
C VAL A 80 -0.07 -21.16 -5.75
N LEU A 81 0.74 -20.80 -4.75
CA LEU A 81 1.14 -21.69 -3.65
C LEU A 81 0.00 -21.89 -2.65
N PHE A 82 -0.70 -20.80 -2.34
CA PHE A 82 -1.83 -20.79 -1.42
C PHE A 82 -2.93 -19.89 -1.98
N PRO A 83 -4.18 -20.37 -2.14
CA PRO A 83 -5.28 -19.54 -2.63
C PRO A 83 -5.66 -18.48 -1.59
N ALA A 84 -6.20 -17.34 -2.05
CA ALA A 84 -6.69 -16.28 -1.17
C ALA A 84 -7.88 -16.71 -0.29
N ILE A 85 -8.62 -17.75 -0.71
CA ILE A 85 -9.73 -18.34 0.02
C ILE A 85 -9.43 -19.83 0.19
N MET A 86 -9.22 -20.26 1.43
CA MET A 86 -9.13 -21.68 1.78
C MET A 86 -10.55 -22.15 2.10
N ARG A 87 -11.09 -23.03 1.25
CA ARG A 87 -12.33 -23.76 1.50
C ARG A 87 -12.00 -25.15 2.04
#